data_AF-A0A969G3F8-F1
#
_entry.id   AF-A0A969G3F8-F1
#
_cell.length_a   1.000
_cell.length_b   1.000
_cell.length_c   1.000
_cell.angle_alpha   90.00
_cell.angle_beta   90.00
_cell.angle_gamma   90.00
#
_symmetry.space_group_name_H-M   'P 1'
#
loop_
_entity.id
_entity.type
_entity.pdbx_description
1 polymer ?
#
loop_
_entity_poly.entity_id
_entity_poly.type
_entity_poly.pdbx_seq_one_letter_code
_entity_poly.pdbx_strand_id
1 'polypeptide(L)'
;MVSSAPLPPGSSGLPFIGETLSFVLDPDFADKRIAKFGNIFRTNILGQPTVVMAGAEANKLILSTHFDSFSWREGWPENFKELLGESLFLQDGAEHRRNRKLLMPAFHGAALQNYFATMVELGDRHLDRCAQLGEFTWLPLMKELTFEIASVLLLGSEVGKDTEMLSKVFADLSDGLFAFPIRLPFTTYSKALKARDRLLAHIETAIATRRANPQNDALGLLVQSRDEDGNALSDAEIKVQALLMLFAGHETTTSMLISTIMCLAQYPDVLAIA
;
A
#
# COMPACT_ATOMS: atom_id res chain seq x y z
N MET A 1 8.02 -36.41 -23.66
CA MET A 1 7.43 -35.29 -24.42
C MET A 1 6.49 -34.56 -23.49
N VAL A 2 6.85 -33.36 -23.04
CA VAL A 2 5.89 -32.52 -22.32
C VAL A 2 4.87 -32.08 -23.35
N SER A 3 3.67 -32.64 -23.30
CA SER A 3 2.53 -32.10 -24.04
C SER A 3 2.38 -30.65 -23.59
N SER A 4 2.62 -29.69 -24.49
CA SER A 4 2.43 -28.28 -24.18
C SER A 4 0.93 -28.05 -24.02
N ALA A 5 0.45 -28.01 -22.77
CA ALA A 5 -0.90 -27.61 -22.47
C ALA A 5 -1.20 -26.27 -23.17
N PRO A 6 -2.38 -26.08 -23.77
CA PRO A 6 -2.72 -24.81 -24.41
C PRO A 6 -2.74 -23.69 -23.38
N LEU A 7 -2.36 -22.48 -23.80
CA LEU A 7 -2.48 -21.29 -22.96
C LEU A 7 -3.96 -20.98 -22.65
N PRO A 8 -4.27 -20.34 -21.51
CA PRO A 8 -5.62 -19.88 -21.21
C PRO A 8 -6.23 -19.01 -22.33
N PRO A 9 -7.56 -19.03 -22.50
CA PRO A 9 -8.24 -18.13 -23.44
C PRO A 9 -8.04 -16.67 -23.03
N GLY A 10 -8.11 -15.75 -23.99
CA GLY A 10 -8.04 -14.31 -23.68
C GLY A 10 -7.39 -13.46 -24.78
N SER A 11 -7.25 -12.17 -24.50
CA SER A 11 -6.86 -11.13 -25.46
C SER A 11 -5.57 -10.42 -25.04
N SER A 12 -4.65 -10.19 -25.97
CA SER A 12 -3.45 -9.40 -25.69
C SER A 12 -3.69 -7.88 -25.74
N GLY A 13 -4.89 -7.44 -26.14
CA GLY A 13 -5.22 -6.00 -26.26
C GLY A 13 -4.41 -5.26 -27.33
N LEU A 14 -4.25 -3.95 -27.15
CA LEU A 14 -3.49 -3.08 -28.04
C LEU A 14 -1.96 -3.32 -27.90
N PRO A 15 -1.15 -3.02 -28.93
CA PRO A 15 0.31 -3.07 -28.81
C PRO A 15 0.82 -2.21 -27.64
N PHE A 16 1.79 -2.72 -26.89
CA PHE A 16 2.45 -2.10 -25.72
C PHE A 16 1.58 -1.87 -24.48
N ILE A 17 0.36 -1.34 -24.62
CA ILE A 17 -0.51 -1.00 -23.48
C ILE A 17 -1.54 -2.09 -23.15
N GLY A 18 -1.71 -3.08 -24.02
CA GLY A 18 -2.61 -4.20 -23.80
C GLY A 18 -4.06 -3.75 -23.58
N GLU A 19 -4.67 -4.24 -22.52
CA GLU A 19 -6.00 -3.84 -22.05
C GLU A 19 -5.94 -2.91 -20.83
N THR A 20 -4.78 -2.33 -20.52
CA THR A 20 -4.56 -1.51 -19.30
C THR A 20 -5.55 -0.36 -19.15
N LEU A 21 -5.90 0.34 -20.24
CA LEU A 21 -6.89 1.42 -20.17
C LEU A 21 -8.28 0.90 -19.80
N SER A 22 -8.70 -0.23 -20.37
CA SER A 22 -9.95 -0.88 -20.00
C SER A 22 -9.90 -1.36 -18.56
N PHE A 23 -8.77 -1.93 -18.11
CA PHE A 23 -8.59 -2.37 -16.73
C PHE A 23 -8.73 -1.21 -15.72
N VAL A 24 -8.21 -0.03 -16.05
CA VAL A 24 -8.27 1.15 -15.16
C VAL A 24 -9.63 1.86 -15.21
N LEU A 25 -10.27 1.92 -16.38
CA LEU A 25 -11.46 2.76 -16.59
C LEU A 25 -12.79 1.99 -16.53
N ASP A 26 -12.78 0.67 -16.68
CA ASP A 26 -13.99 -0.18 -16.67
C ASP A 26 -14.11 -0.90 -15.31
N PRO A 27 -15.05 -0.49 -14.43
CA PRO A 27 -15.22 -1.15 -13.14
C PRO A 27 -15.63 -2.63 -13.28
N ASP A 28 -16.23 -3.00 -14.42
CA ASP A 28 -16.66 -4.38 -14.69
C ASP A 28 -15.63 -5.16 -15.52
N PHE A 29 -14.38 -4.67 -15.61
CA PHE A 29 -13.35 -5.29 -16.46
C PHE A 29 -13.24 -6.79 -16.21
N ALA A 30 -13.07 -7.18 -14.94
CA ALA A 30 -12.90 -8.57 -14.53
C ALA A 30 -14.15 -9.40 -14.85
N ASP A 31 -15.33 -8.94 -14.45
CA ASP A 31 -16.59 -9.66 -14.65
C ASP A 31 -16.90 -9.90 -16.13
N LYS A 32 -16.67 -8.90 -16.98
CA LYS A 32 -16.84 -9.02 -18.45
C LYS A 32 -15.89 -10.07 -19.04
N ARG A 33 -14.64 -10.17 -18.56
CA ARG A 33 -13.68 -11.18 -19.05
C ARG A 33 -13.99 -12.56 -18.48
N ILE A 34 -14.41 -12.65 -17.22
CA ILE A 34 -14.86 -13.92 -16.61
C ILE A 34 -16.07 -14.47 -17.36
N ALA A 35 -17.08 -13.63 -17.65
CA ALA A 35 -18.26 -14.05 -18.41
C ALA A 35 -17.92 -14.52 -19.84
N LYS A 36 -16.85 -13.98 -20.45
CA LYS A 36 -16.45 -14.29 -21.82
C LYS A 36 -15.46 -15.45 -21.94
N PHE A 37 -14.50 -15.55 -21.04
CA PHE A 37 -13.35 -16.44 -21.14
C PHE A 37 -13.31 -17.49 -20.01
N GLY A 38 -14.16 -17.36 -19.00
CA GLY A 38 -14.15 -18.18 -17.79
C GLY A 38 -13.22 -17.64 -16.71
N ASN A 39 -13.13 -18.37 -15.60
CA ASN A 39 -12.39 -17.98 -14.40
C ASN A 39 -10.86 -17.90 -14.58
N ILE A 40 -10.32 -18.47 -15.66
CA ILE A 40 -8.89 -18.43 -15.96
C ILE A 40 -8.72 -17.87 -17.37
N PHE A 41 -8.18 -16.67 -17.48
CA PHE A 41 -7.99 -16.01 -18.75
C PHE A 41 -6.67 -15.23 -18.81
N ARG A 42 -6.13 -15.07 -20.02
CA ARG A 42 -4.96 -14.24 -20.29
C ARG A 42 -5.36 -12.83 -20.70
N THR A 43 -4.59 -11.84 -20.26
CA THR A 43 -4.67 -10.45 -20.71
C THR A 43 -3.27 -9.84 -20.76
N ASN A 44 -3.16 -8.56 -21.09
CA ASN A 44 -1.96 -7.77 -20.90
C ASN A 44 -2.35 -6.48 -20.19
N ILE A 45 -1.92 -6.32 -18.94
CA ILE A 45 -2.23 -5.15 -18.11
C ILE A 45 -0.95 -4.65 -17.45
N LEU A 46 -0.86 -3.33 -17.24
CA LEU A 46 0.33 -2.68 -16.68
C LEU A 46 1.61 -2.98 -17.48
N GLY A 47 1.47 -3.20 -18.79
CA GLY A 47 2.58 -3.53 -19.71
C GLY A 47 3.11 -4.96 -19.59
N GLN A 48 2.44 -5.84 -18.85
CA GLN A 48 2.87 -7.22 -18.64
C GLN A 48 1.82 -8.23 -19.11
N PRO A 49 2.25 -9.37 -19.72
CA PRO A 49 1.37 -10.51 -19.92
C PRO A 49 0.87 -11.04 -18.56
N THR A 50 -0.44 -11.18 -18.41
CA THR A 50 -1.07 -11.54 -17.13
C THR A 50 -2.04 -12.69 -17.32
N VAL A 51 -2.03 -13.66 -16.42
CA VAL A 51 -3.09 -14.65 -16.29
C VAL A 51 -3.91 -14.31 -15.06
N VAL A 52 -5.18 -13.97 -15.27
CA VAL A 52 -6.14 -13.76 -14.18
C VAL A 52 -6.75 -15.12 -13.83
N MET A 53 -6.75 -15.44 -12.55
CA MET A 53 -7.33 -16.67 -12.02
C MET A 53 -8.30 -16.30 -10.89
N ALA A 54 -9.58 -16.62 -11.06
CA ALA A 54 -10.66 -16.30 -10.14
C ALA A 54 -11.28 -17.57 -9.53
N GLY A 55 -11.78 -17.47 -8.31
CA GLY A 55 -12.45 -18.57 -7.60
C GLY A 55 -11.58 -19.27 -6.57
N ALA A 56 -12.22 -20.09 -5.73
CA ALA A 56 -11.59 -20.68 -4.55
C ALA A 56 -10.46 -21.65 -4.89
N GLU A 57 -10.60 -22.42 -5.97
CA GLU A 57 -9.57 -23.37 -6.43
C GLU A 57 -8.32 -22.65 -6.91
N ALA A 58 -8.49 -21.55 -7.68
CA ALA A 58 -7.40 -20.69 -8.11
C ALA A 58 -6.69 -20.03 -6.92
N ASN A 59 -7.45 -19.48 -5.98
CA ASN A 59 -6.90 -18.87 -4.78
C ASN A 59 -6.12 -19.90 -3.95
N LYS A 60 -6.62 -21.13 -3.82
CA LYS A 60 -5.91 -22.22 -3.13
C LYS A 60 -4.61 -22.61 -3.85
N LEU A 61 -4.59 -22.58 -5.19
CA LEU A 61 -3.39 -22.83 -5.97
C LEU A 61 -2.29 -21.80 -5.65
N ILE A 62 -2.64 -20.51 -5.75
CA ILE A 62 -1.71 -19.39 -5.63
C ILE A 62 -1.27 -19.17 -4.18
N LEU A 63 -2.22 -19.18 -3.25
CA LEU A 63 -1.98 -18.76 -1.86
C LEU A 63 -1.60 -19.92 -0.93
N SER A 64 -1.63 -21.17 -1.42
CA SER A 64 -1.37 -22.34 -0.58
C SER A 64 -0.61 -23.46 -1.29
N THR A 65 -1.20 -24.19 -2.23
CA THR A 65 -0.62 -25.47 -2.68
C THR A 65 0.64 -25.29 -3.53
N HIS A 66 0.77 -24.16 -4.23
CA HIS A 66 1.92 -23.85 -5.07
C HIS A 66 2.46 -22.45 -4.75
N PHE A 67 2.36 -22.01 -3.50
CA PHE A 67 2.78 -20.66 -3.07
C PHE A 67 4.21 -20.32 -3.54
N ASP A 68 5.15 -21.25 -3.37
CA ASP A 68 6.56 -21.07 -3.76
C ASP A 68 6.79 -21.09 -5.29
N SER A 69 5.75 -21.32 -6.11
CA SER A 69 5.81 -21.22 -7.57
C SER A 69 5.52 -19.80 -8.09
N PHE A 70 5.11 -18.89 -7.22
CA PHE A 70 4.83 -17.49 -7.55
C PHE A 70 5.86 -16.56 -6.90
N SER A 71 6.16 -15.46 -7.58
CA SER A 71 7.02 -14.40 -7.06
C SER A 71 6.23 -13.11 -6.98
N TRP A 72 6.23 -12.50 -5.79
CA TRP A 72 5.68 -11.16 -5.57
C TRP A 72 6.55 -10.12 -6.25
N ARG A 73 7.88 -10.27 -6.15
CA ARG A 73 8.86 -9.41 -6.79
C ARG A 73 8.62 -9.31 -8.29
N GLU A 74 8.50 -10.44 -8.98
CA GLU A 74 8.34 -10.46 -10.44
C GLU A 74 6.91 -10.21 -10.92
N GLY A 75 5.93 -10.24 -10.02
CA GLY A 75 4.53 -9.95 -10.33
C GLY A 75 4.19 -8.47 -10.49
N TRP A 76 5.07 -7.56 -10.07
CA TRP A 76 4.86 -6.11 -10.14
C TRP A 76 5.73 -5.43 -11.20
N PRO A 77 5.25 -4.35 -11.84
CA PRO A 77 6.02 -3.62 -12.84
C PRO A 77 7.13 -2.76 -12.21
N GLU A 78 8.11 -2.37 -13.03
CA GLU A 78 9.35 -1.71 -12.60
C GLU A 78 9.11 -0.41 -11.81
N ASN A 79 8.04 0.33 -12.11
CA ASN A 79 7.71 1.54 -11.38
C ASN A 79 7.37 1.28 -9.91
N PHE A 80 6.71 0.16 -9.57
CA PHE A 80 6.52 -0.22 -8.16
C PHE A 80 7.85 -0.58 -7.51
N LYS A 81 8.71 -1.31 -8.22
CA LYS A 81 10.06 -1.69 -7.77
C LYS A 81 10.91 -0.48 -7.44
N GLU A 82 10.95 0.49 -8.34
CA GLU A 82 11.72 1.72 -8.16
C GLU A 82 11.14 2.63 -7.07
N LEU A 83 9.81 2.83 -7.06
CA LEU A 83 9.17 3.80 -6.16
C LEU A 83 9.07 3.30 -4.71
N LEU A 84 8.75 2.03 -4.49
CA LEU A 84 8.63 1.46 -3.14
C LEU A 84 9.96 0.86 -2.62
N GLY A 85 10.92 0.61 -3.52
CA GLY A 85 12.18 -0.06 -3.21
C GLY A 85 11.96 -1.51 -2.79
N GLU A 86 13.06 -2.16 -2.38
CA GLU A 86 13.13 -3.56 -1.91
C GLU A 86 12.46 -3.78 -0.53
N SER A 87 11.25 -3.26 -0.39
CA SER A 87 10.37 -3.36 0.78
C SER A 87 9.68 -4.72 0.83
N LEU A 88 9.01 -5.03 1.94
CA LEU A 88 8.36 -6.32 2.17
C LEU A 88 7.37 -6.69 1.04
N PHE A 89 6.79 -5.69 0.38
CA PHE A 89 5.88 -5.83 -0.75
C PHE A 89 6.50 -6.56 -1.97
N LEU A 90 7.83 -6.50 -2.13
CA LEU A 90 8.57 -7.05 -3.27
C LEU A 90 9.55 -8.16 -2.87
N GLN A 91 9.43 -8.67 -1.66
CA GLN A 91 10.32 -9.70 -1.15
C GLN A 91 9.65 -11.07 -1.22
N ASP A 92 10.46 -12.09 -1.51
CA ASP A 92 10.01 -13.47 -1.60
C ASP A 92 10.72 -14.37 -0.57
N GLY A 93 10.14 -15.54 -0.30
CA GLY A 93 10.81 -16.63 0.41
C GLY A 93 11.46 -16.25 1.75
N ALA A 94 12.75 -16.56 1.89
CA ALA A 94 13.48 -16.38 3.14
C ALA A 94 13.70 -14.91 3.51
N GLU A 95 13.94 -14.05 2.51
CA GLU A 95 14.10 -12.60 2.70
C GLU A 95 12.82 -12.00 3.30
N HIS A 96 11.68 -12.29 2.68
CA HIS A 96 10.37 -11.85 3.17
C HIS A 96 10.10 -12.37 4.59
N ARG A 97 10.36 -13.67 4.86
CA ARG A 97 10.15 -14.25 6.21
C ARG A 97 10.98 -13.55 7.28
N ARG A 98 12.26 -13.28 7.01
CA ARG A 98 13.16 -12.54 7.92
C ARG A 98 12.63 -11.14 8.18
N ASN A 99 12.41 -10.37 7.13
CA ASN A 99 12.03 -8.96 7.27
C ASN A 99 10.63 -8.83 7.89
N ARG A 100 9.67 -9.66 7.49
CA ARG A 100 8.33 -9.70 8.11
C ARG A 100 8.43 -9.91 9.62
N LYS A 101 9.27 -10.85 10.06
CA LYS A 101 9.47 -11.12 11.49
C LYS A 101 10.02 -9.91 12.24
N LEU A 102 10.99 -9.21 11.65
CA LEU A 102 11.56 -7.99 12.21
C LEU A 102 10.56 -6.82 12.23
N LEU A 103 9.58 -6.80 11.32
CA LEU A 103 8.52 -5.79 11.29
C LEU A 103 7.40 -6.06 12.30
N MET A 104 7.10 -7.34 12.60
CA MET A 104 5.96 -7.74 13.42
C MET A 104 5.83 -7.02 14.79
N PRO A 105 6.91 -6.68 15.53
CA PRO A 105 6.81 -5.97 16.80
C PRO A 105 6.05 -4.64 16.73
N ALA A 106 6.15 -3.93 15.61
CA ALA A 106 5.41 -2.69 15.40
C ALA A 106 3.92 -2.90 15.16
N PHE A 107 3.46 -4.14 14.96
CA PHE A 107 2.09 -4.48 14.55
C PHE A 107 1.42 -5.50 15.45
N HIS A 108 1.89 -5.69 16.69
CA HIS A 108 1.31 -6.68 17.60
C HIS A 108 1.30 -6.26 19.08
N GLY A 109 0.42 -6.89 19.85
CA GLY A 109 0.43 -6.80 21.32
C GLY A 109 0.37 -5.37 21.85
N ALA A 110 1.31 -5.03 22.72
CA ALA A 110 1.36 -3.72 23.40
C ALA A 110 1.55 -2.53 22.44
N ALA A 111 2.19 -2.73 21.28
CA ALA A 111 2.38 -1.64 20.31
C ALA A 111 1.03 -1.08 19.82
N LEU A 112 0.10 -1.96 19.46
CA LEU A 112 -1.23 -1.55 18.99
C LEU A 112 -2.04 -0.84 20.09
N GLN A 113 -1.89 -1.27 21.36
CA GLN A 113 -2.54 -0.60 22.48
C GLN A 113 -2.03 0.84 22.66
N ASN A 114 -0.73 1.07 22.44
CA ASN A 114 -0.14 2.40 22.52
C ASN A 114 -0.61 3.32 21.38
N TYR A 115 -0.97 2.76 20.23
CA TYR A 115 -1.43 3.55 19.09
C TYR A 115 -2.89 4.01 19.21
N PHE A 116 -3.71 3.24 19.93
CA PHE A 116 -5.14 3.47 20.00
C PHE A 116 -5.49 4.87 20.52
N ALA A 117 -4.81 5.33 21.59
CA ALA A 117 -5.05 6.66 22.14
C ALA A 117 -4.81 7.78 21.11
N THR A 118 -3.72 7.68 20.34
CA THR A 118 -3.42 8.62 19.26
C THR A 118 -4.43 8.54 18.12
N MET A 119 -4.87 7.33 17.73
CA MET A 119 -5.90 7.19 16.69
C MET A 119 -7.21 7.86 17.10
N VAL A 120 -7.64 7.69 18.36
CA VAL A 120 -8.84 8.32 18.91
C VAL A 120 -8.68 9.85 18.93
N GLU A 121 -7.57 10.36 19.47
CA GLU A 121 -7.31 11.80 19.53
C GLU A 121 -7.34 12.47 18.14
N LEU A 122 -6.69 11.84 17.16
CA LEU A 122 -6.70 12.33 15.78
C LEU A 122 -8.10 12.23 15.16
N GLY A 123 -8.80 11.11 15.40
CA GLY A 123 -10.19 10.92 14.96
C GLY A 123 -11.12 12.01 15.48
N ASP A 124 -11.11 12.26 16.79
CA ASP A 124 -11.93 13.28 17.45
C ASP A 124 -11.66 14.68 16.89
N ARG A 125 -10.38 15.03 16.67
CA ARG A 125 -10.01 16.33 16.08
C ARG A 125 -10.57 16.52 14.67
N HIS A 126 -10.54 15.47 13.85
CA HIS A 126 -11.10 15.52 12.49
C HIS A 126 -12.64 15.58 12.54
N LEU A 127 -13.28 14.88 13.47
CA LEU A 127 -14.74 14.96 13.68
C LEU A 127 -15.19 16.35 14.14
N ASP A 128 -14.47 16.97 15.07
CA ASP A 128 -14.72 18.35 15.50
C ASP A 128 -14.67 19.34 14.34
N ARG A 129 -13.70 19.16 13.42
CA ARG A 129 -13.61 19.94 12.19
C ARG A 129 -14.79 19.68 11.26
N CYS A 130 -15.22 18.42 11.10
CA CYS A 130 -16.40 18.08 10.30
C CYS A 130 -17.66 18.77 10.84
N ALA A 131 -17.86 18.77 12.16
CA ALA A 131 -19.01 19.41 12.80
C ALA A 131 -19.05 20.93 12.55
N GLN A 132 -17.90 21.59 12.44
CA GLN A 132 -17.81 23.01 12.12
C GLN A 132 -18.10 23.33 10.65
N LEU A 133 -17.82 22.41 9.73
CA LEU A 133 -18.04 22.59 8.29
C LEU A 133 -19.51 22.43 7.88
N GLY A 134 -20.27 21.59 8.59
CA GLY A 134 -21.66 21.27 8.27
C GLY A 134 -21.76 20.34 7.05
N GLU A 135 -21.49 20.86 5.85
CA GLU A 135 -21.45 20.09 4.60
C GLU A 135 -20.00 19.97 4.11
N PHE A 136 -19.59 18.76 3.75
CA PHE A 136 -18.22 18.46 3.35
C PHE A 136 -18.14 17.19 2.49
N THR A 137 -16.96 16.97 1.89
CA THR A 137 -16.66 15.75 1.14
C THR A 137 -15.80 14.80 1.98
N TRP A 138 -16.24 13.55 2.13
CA TRP A 138 -15.54 12.55 2.96
C TRP A 138 -14.14 12.19 2.45
N LEU A 139 -13.96 12.01 1.13
CA LEU A 139 -12.70 11.49 0.59
C LEU A 139 -11.47 12.34 0.96
N PRO A 140 -11.45 13.68 0.75
CA PRO A 140 -10.33 14.51 1.19
C PRO A 140 -10.05 14.42 2.69
N LEU A 141 -11.09 14.44 3.53
CA LEU A 141 -10.94 14.40 4.98
C LEU A 141 -10.42 13.04 5.47
N MET A 142 -10.90 11.93 4.90
CA MET A 142 -10.40 10.59 5.24
C MET A 142 -8.96 10.39 4.77
N LYS A 143 -8.57 10.99 3.64
CA LYS A 143 -7.16 11.03 3.24
C LYS A 143 -6.31 11.80 4.26
N GLU A 144 -6.73 13.01 4.64
CA GLU A 144 -6.01 13.80 5.65
C GLU A 144 -5.87 13.04 6.98
N LEU A 145 -6.97 12.50 7.51
CA LEU A 145 -6.99 11.73 8.77
C LEU A 145 -6.07 10.51 8.72
N THR A 146 -6.22 9.66 7.71
CA THR A 146 -5.44 8.41 7.65
C THR A 146 -3.97 8.67 7.37
N PHE A 147 -3.64 9.69 6.59
CA PHE A 147 -2.26 10.10 6.38
C PHE A 147 -1.64 10.61 7.68
N GLU A 148 -2.36 11.46 8.42
CA GLU A 148 -1.90 11.98 9.70
C GLU A 148 -1.68 10.86 10.72
N ILE A 149 -2.64 9.94 10.86
CA ILE A 149 -2.49 8.74 11.72
C ILE A 149 -1.25 7.94 11.30
N ALA A 150 -1.11 7.63 10.02
CA ALA A 150 0.02 6.85 9.52
C ALA A 150 1.36 7.58 9.75
N SER A 151 1.44 8.88 9.47
CA SER A 151 2.66 9.67 9.66
C SER A 151 3.06 9.77 11.13
N VAL A 152 2.10 10.04 12.02
CA VAL A 152 2.35 10.16 13.47
C VAL A 152 2.75 8.81 14.06
N LEU A 153 2.01 7.74 13.78
CA LEU A 153 2.29 6.44 14.40
C LEU A 153 3.49 5.72 13.78
N LEU A 154 3.69 5.86 12.46
CA LEU A 154 4.67 5.08 11.73
C LEU A 154 6.01 5.80 11.56
N LEU A 155 5.99 7.13 11.45
CA LEU A 155 7.20 7.94 11.30
C LEU A 155 7.49 8.80 12.52
N GLY A 156 6.51 8.95 13.43
CA GLY A 156 6.66 9.76 14.61
C GLY A 156 6.75 11.26 14.30
N SER A 157 6.05 11.68 13.24
CA SER A 157 5.95 13.07 12.80
C SER A 157 5.14 13.92 13.78
N GLU A 158 5.43 15.21 13.83
CA GLU A 158 4.61 16.17 14.57
C GLU A 158 3.33 16.50 13.79
N VAL A 159 2.21 16.57 14.49
CA VAL A 159 0.90 16.96 13.95
C VAL A 159 0.95 18.38 13.38
N GLY A 160 0.40 18.59 12.19
CA GLY A 160 0.16 19.91 11.61
C GLY A 160 0.84 20.13 10.26
N LYS A 161 1.66 21.19 10.14
CA LYS A 161 2.21 21.61 8.83
C LYS A 161 3.10 20.55 8.18
N ASP A 162 3.79 19.74 8.99
CA ASP A 162 4.64 18.67 8.50
C ASP A 162 3.82 17.55 7.86
N THR A 163 2.73 17.11 8.50
CA THR A 163 1.84 16.06 7.94
C THR A 163 1.12 16.54 6.69
N GLU A 164 0.66 17.80 6.64
CA GLU A 164 0.06 18.39 5.43
C GLU A 164 1.04 18.45 4.24
N MET A 165 2.29 18.82 4.49
CA MET A 165 3.33 18.90 3.47
C MET A 165 3.69 17.49 2.98
N LEU A 166 3.91 16.56 3.90
CA LEU A 166 4.23 15.17 3.57
C LEU A 166 3.09 14.49 2.81
N SER A 167 1.83 14.81 3.12
CA SER A 167 0.66 14.26 2.41
C SER A 167 0.69 14.63 0.92
N LYS A 168 1.01 15.89 0.59
CA LYS A 168 1.13 16.33 -0.81
C LYS A 168 2.28 15.64 -1.53
N VAL A 169 3.42 15.48 -0.86
CA VAL A 169 4.57 14.74 -1.42
C VAL A 169 4.20 13.27 -1.62
N PHE A 170 3.47 12.68 -0.69
CA PHE A 170 3.02 11.30 -0.78
C PHE A 170 1.99 11.07 -1.91
N ALA A 171 1.10 12.03 -2.15
CA ALA A 171 0.19 11.96 -3.30
C ALA A 171 0.97 11.90 -4.63
N ASP A 172 2.02 12.72 -4.77
CA ASP A 172 2.89 12.70 -5.95
C ASP A 172 3.60 11.34 -6.13
N LEU A 173 4.00 10.69 -5.04
CA LEU A 173 4.56 9.33 -5.08
C LEU A 173 3.50 8.32 -5.56
N SER A 174 2.30 8.37 -4.99
CA SER A 174 1.21 7.43 -5.26
C SER A 174 0.73 7.51 -6.70
N ASP A 175 0.62 8.72 -7.26
CA ASP A 175 0.27 8.93 -8.66
C ASP A 175 1.29 8.27 -9.62
N GLY A 176 2.56 8.19 -9.21
CA GLY A 176 3.63 7.55 -9.99
C GLY A 176 3.54 6.03 -10.06
N LEU A 177 2.93 5.37 -9.07
CA LEU A 177 2.80 3.92 -9.02
C LEU A 177 1.91 3.37 -10.14
N PHE A 178 0.98 4.18 -10.66
CA PHE A 178 0.11 3.79 -11.77
C PHE A 178 0.37 4.58 -13.05
N ALA A 179 1.39 5.45 -13.07
CA ALA A 179 1.80 6.19 -14.25
C ALA A 179 2.71 5.37 -15.16
N PHE A 180 2.75 5.73 -16.45
CA PHE A 180 3.76 5.20 -17.36
C PHE A 180 5.17 5.61 -16.89
N PRO A 181 6.14 4.67 -16.85
CA PRO A 181 7.48 4.90 -16.30
C PRO A 181 8.40 5.71 -17.23
N ILE A 182 7.95 6.89 -17.68
CA ILE A 182 8.67 7.78 -18.59
C ILE A 182 9.41 8.82 -17.77
N ARG A 183 10.75 8.86 -17.87
CA ARG A 183 11.60 9.80 -17.12
C ARG A 183 11.80 11.14 -17.85
N LEU A 184 10.71 11.90 -18.03
CA LEU A 184 10.77 13.27 -18.57
C LEU A 184 10.36 14.31 -17.51
N PRO A 185 10.95 15.52 -17.48
CA PRO A 185 10.81 16.47 -16.35
C PRO A 185 9.38 16.85 -15.94
N PHE A 186 8.42 16.76 -16.86
CA PHE A 186 7.01 17.14 -16.69
C PHE A 186 6.07 15.93 -16.51
N THR A 187 6.60 14.72 -16.40
CA THR A 187 5.79 13.50 -16.23
C THR A 187 5.43 13.25 -14.77
N THR A 188 4.28 12.61 -14.55
CA THR A 188 3.87 12.10 -13.23
C THR A 188 4.94 11.22 -12.62
N TYR A 189 5.56 10.34 -13.41
CA TYR A 189 6.60 9.44 -12.92
C TYR A 189 7.84 10.17 -12.40
N SER A 190 8.29 11.21 -13.11
CA SER A 190 9.45 12.01 -12.66
C SER A 190 9.13 12.88 -11.44
N LYS A 191 7.87 13.29 -11.27
CA LYS A 191 7.39 13.93 -10.04
C LYS A 191 7.41 12.96 -8.86
N ALA A 192 6.95 11.72 -9.08
CA ALA A 192 6.95 10.65 -8.09
C ALA A 192 8.36 10.25 -7.63
N LEU A 193 9.34 10.20 -8.53
CA LEU A 193 10.74 9.96 -8.16
C LEU A 193 11.29 11.05 -7.23
N LYS A 194 11.02 12.33 -7.53
CA LYS A 194 11.41 13.45 -6.65
C LYS A 194 10.69 13.39 -5.31
N ALA A 195 9.42 12.99 -5.32
CA ALA A 195 8.62 12.83 -4.11
C ALA A 195 9.15 11.70 -3.22
N ARG A 196 9.45 10.55 -3.81
CA ARG A 196 10.14 9.42 -3.16
C ARG A 196 11.40 9.87 -2.46
N ASP A 197 12.29 10.59 -3.16
CA ASP A 197 13.57 11.01 -2.59
C ASP A 197 13.39 11.96 -1.39
N ARG A 198 12.39 12.85 -1.46
CA ARG A 198 12.00 13.73 -0.34
C ARG A 198 11.48 12.95 0.86
N LEU A 199 10.59 11.98 0.64
CA LEU A 199 10.05 11.13 1.70
C LEU A 199 11.15 10.30 2.36
N LEU A 200 12.03 9.70 1.56
CA LEU A 200 13.15 8.91 2.08
C LEU A 200 14.14 9.76 2.88
N ALA A 201 14.39 11.02 2.50
CA ALA A 201 15.22 11.94 3.29
C ALA A 201 14.56 12.32 4.63
N HIS A 202 13.24 12.52 4.62
CA HIS A 202 12.48 12.75 5.86
C HIS A 202 12.55 11.53 6.79
N ILE A 203 12.30 10.33 6.25
CA ILE A 203 12.37 9.06 6.98
C ILE A 203 13.78 8.83 7.54
N GLU A 204 14.83 9.11 6.76
CA GLU A 204 16.22 8.98 7.21
C GLU A 204 16.52 9.87 8.42
N THR A 205 16.01 11.11 8.40
CA THR A 205 16.12 12.02 9.54
C THR A 205 15.39 11.44 10.76
N ALA A 206 14.18 10.93 10.57
CA ALA A 206 13.41 10.31 11.66
C ALA A 206 14.12 9.08 12.25
N ILE A 207 14.73 8.23 11.41
CA ILE A 207 15.52 7.07 11.85
C ILE A 207 16.71 7.52 12.71
N ALA A 208 17.46 8.54 12.26
CA ALA A 208 18.59 9.07 13.02
C ALA A 208 18.14 9.59 14.39
N THR A 209 17.01 10.30 14.46
CA THR A 209 16.42 10.74 15.74
C THR A 209 16.06 9.56 16.64
N ARG A 210 15.44 8.49 16.12
CA ARG A 210 15.05 7.30 16.91
C ARG A 210 16.25 6.48 17.37
N ARG A 211 17.35 6.47 16.60
CA ARG A 211 18.62 5.87 17.01
C ARG A 211 19.26 6.62 18.19
N ALA A 212 19.19 7.95 18.18
CA ALA A 212 19.74 8.79 19.25
C ALA A 212 18.85 8.83 20.49
N ASN A 213 17.53 8.81 20.31
CA ASN A 213 16.53 8.84 21.37
C ASN A 213 15.43 7.80 21.09
N PRO A 214 15.60 6.54 21.57
CA PRO A 214 14.64 5.47 21.32
C PRO A 214 13.25 5.82 21.85
N GLN A 215 12.24 5.59 21.00
CA GLN A 215 10.82 5.74 21.34
C GLN A 215 10.08 4.43 21.07
N ASN A 216 8.87 4.30 21.62
CA ASN A 216 8.00 3.14 21.43
C ASN A 216 6.94 3.36 20.33
N ASP A 217 7.22 4.24 19.38
CA ASP A 217 6.47 4.37 18.13
C ASP A 217 6.88 3.25 17.14
N ALA A 218 6.19 3.10 16.00
CA ALA A 218 6.50 2.00 15.08
C ALA A 218 7.95 2.07 14.56
N LEU A 219 8.44 3.27 14.23
CA LEU A 219 9.81 3.46 13.74
C LEU A 219 10.85 3.10 14.80
N GLY A 220 10.61 3.50 16.05
CA GLY A 220 11.45 3.16 17.19
C GLY A 220 11.46 1.67 17.47
N LEU A 221 10.32 0.99 17.34
CA LEU A 221 10.24 -0.47 17.44
C LEU A 221 11.01 -1.16 16.32
N LEU A 222 10.95 -0.67 15.07
CA LEU A 222 11.75 -1.21 13.96
C LEU A 222 13.25 -1.03 14.16
N VAL A 223 13.67 0.15 14.61
CA VAL A 223 15.07 0.48 14.96
C VAL A 223 15.60 -0.47 16.04
N GLN A 224 14.77 -0.82 17.02
CA GLN A 224 15.12 -1.69 18.14
C GLN A 224 14.94 -3.19 17.84
N SER A 225 14.20 -3.54 16.81
CA SER A 225 13.85 -4.92 16.46
C SER A 225 15.10 -5.78 16.19
N ARG A 226 15.09 -7.00 16.73
CA ARG A 226 16.12 -8.03 16.54
C ARG A 226 15.45 -9.39 16.35
N ASP A 227 16.04 -10.26 15.51
CA ASP A 227 15.65 -11.67 15.42
C ASP A 227 16.35 -12.53 16.48
N GLU A 228 16.11 -13.83 16.51
CA GLU A 228 16.72 -14.73 17.52
C GLU A 228 18.24 -14.84 17.42
N ASP A 229 18.79 -14.57 16.23
CA ASP A 229 20.23 -14.58 15.99
C ASP A 229 20.87 -13.22 16.30
N GLY A 230 20.06 -12.23 16.72
CA GLY A 230 20.50 -10.88 17.05
C GLY A 230 20.66 -9.96 15.84
N ASN A 231 20.22 -10.37 14.64
CA ASN A 231 20.26 -9.52 13.46
C ASN A 231 19.20 -8.43 13.54
N ALA A 232 19.51 -7.27 12.96
CA ALA A 232 18.61 -6.13 12.85
C ALA A 232 18.33 -5.81 11.38
N LEU A 233 17.33 -4.97 11.15
CA LEU A 233 17.21 -4.23 9.89
C LEU A 233 18.30 -3.15 9.83
N SER A 234 18.97 -3.05 8.69
CA SER A 234 19.81 -1.92 8.33
C SER A 234 18.96 -0.66 8.15
N ASP A 235 19.58 0.52 8.26
CA ASP A 235 18.84 1.78 8.06
C ASP A 235 18.28 1.89 6.63
N ALA A 236 18.94 1.30 5.63
CA ALA A 236 18.41 1.21 4.26
C ALA A 236 17.14 0.36 4.19
N GLU A 237 17.11 -0.79 4.87
CA GLU A 237 15.91 -1.62 4.99
C GLU A 237 14.81 -0.86 5.75
N ILE A 238 15.11 -0.25 6.89
CA ILE A 238 14.11 0.51 7.67
C ILE A 238 13.51 1.64 6.83
N LYS A 239 14.31 2.35 6.03
CA LYS A 239 13.83 3.43 5.14
C LYS A 239 12.76 2.96 4.16
N VAL A 240 13.02 1.87 3.43
CA VAL A 240 12.06 1.35 2.43
C VAL A 240 10.83 0.73 3.10
N GLN A 241 11.00 0.10 4.26
CA GLN A 241 9.87 -0.45 5.02
C GLN A 241 8.98 0.66 5.60
N ALA A 242 9.55 1.74 6.13
CA ALA A 242 8.80 2.90 6.60
C ALA A 242 8.00 3.57 5.48
N LEU A 243 8.59 3.70 4.28
CA LEU A 243 7.86 4.20 3.11
C LEU A 243 6.70 3.28 2.72
N LEU A 244 6.93 1.96 2.71
CA LEU A 244 5.89 0.98 2.44
C LEU A 244 4.76 1.04 3.47
N MET A 245 5.07 1.15 4.75
CA MET A 245 4.05 1.21 5.81
C MET A 245 3.17 2.46 5.68
N LEU A 246 3.77 3.62 5.35
CA LEU A 246 3.03 4.84 5.08
C LEU A 246 2.08 4.65 3.88
N PHE A 247 2.56 3.99 2.82
CA PHE A 247 1.73 3.68 1.64
C PHE A 247 0.58 2.73 1.96
N ALA A 248 0.89 1.59 2.58
CA ALA A 248 -0.07 0.56 2.89
C ALA A 248 -1.14 1.04 3.90
N GLY A 249 -0.74 1.82 4.90
CA GLY A 249 -1.62 2.27 5.98
C GLY A 249 -2.55 3.43 5.62
N HIS A 250 -2.25 4.19 4.56
CA HIS A 250 -3.00 5.40 4.21
C HIS A 250 -4.13 5.14 3.20
N GLU A 251 -3.81 4.66 1.99
CA GLU A 251 -4.79 4.55 0.90
C GLU A 251 -5.83 3.44 1.17
N THR A 252 -5.40 2.30 1.72
CA THR A 252 -6.32 1.18 2.01
C THR A 252 -7.31 1.53 3.12
N THR A 253 -6.83 2.15 4.21
CA THR A 253 -7.65 2.62 5.32
C THR A 253 -8.61 3.72 4.90
N THR A 254 -8.17 4.64 4.02
CA THR A 254 -9.07 5.66 3.43
C THR A 254 -10.24 5.00 2.72
N SER A 255 -9.96 4.03 1.83
CA SER A 255 -10.98 3.31 1.07
C SER A 255 -11.93 2.54 1.99
N MET A 256 -11.38 1.86 3.01
CA MET A 256 -12.17 1.15 4.02
C MET A 256 -13.13 2.09 4.74
N LEU A 257 -12.64 3.21 5.31
CA LEU A 257 -13.46 4.15 6.07
C LEU A 257 -14.57 4.75 5.21
N ILE A 258 -14.27 5.19 3.98
CA ILE A 258 -15.26 5.76 3.08
C ILE A 258 -16.33 4.72 2.72
N SER A 259 -15.91 3.49 2.44
CA SER A 259 -16.84 2.40 2.12
C SER A 259 -17.75 2.09 3.33
N THR A 260 -17.19 2.04 4.54
CA THR A 260 -17.95 1.85 5.78
C THR A 260 -18.96 2.97 5.98
N ILE A 261 -18.54 4.23 5.88
CA ILE A 261 -19.41 5.41 6.02
C ILE A 261 -20.53 5.38 4.98
N MET A 262 -20.19 5.10 3.72
CA MET A 262 -21.16 5.00 2.63
C MET A 262 -22.19 3.89 2.90
N CYS A 263 -21.75 2.70 3.31
CA CYS A 263 -22.65 1.60 3.66
C CYS A 263 -23.56 1.99 4.83
N LEU A 264 -23.01 2.51 5.94
CA LEU A 264 -23.82 2.91 7.09
C LEU A 264 -24.84 4.01 6.74
N ALA A 265 -24.48 4.94 5.86
CA ALA A 265 -25.40 5.97 5.38
C ALA A 265 -26.53 5.40 4.49
N GLN A 266 -26.25 4.34 3.73
CA GLN A 266 -27.23 3.66 2.87
C GLN A 266 -28.15 2.70 3.63
N TYR A 267 -27.74 2.23 4.82
CA TYR A 267 -28.49 1.30 5.66
C TYR A 267 -28.71 1.89 7.07
N PRO A 268 -29.66 2.85 7.24
CA PRO A 268 -29.87 3.55 8.51
C PRO A 268 -30.31 2.64 9.67
N ASP A 269 -30.95 1.51 9.36
CA ASP A 269 -31.31 0.46 10.31
C ASP A 269 -30.09 -0.21 10.95
N VAL A 270 -29.02 -0.39 10.17
CA VAL A 270 -27.73 -0.87 10.68
C VAL A 270 -27.02 0.21 11.49
N LEU A 271 -27.04 1.45 11.01
CA LEU A 271 -26.44 2.59 11.74
C LEU A 271 -27.09 2.79 13.11
N ALA A 272 -28.39 2.57 13.25
CA ALA A 272 -29.11 2.77 14.51
C ALA A 272 -28.70 1.78 15.63
N ILE A 273 -28.02 0.68 15.31
CA ILE A 273 -27.56 -0.34 16.27
C ILE A 273 -26.03 -0.44 16.37
N ALA A 274 -25.30 0.35 15.59
CA ALA A 274 -23.84 0.45 15.63
C ALA A 274 -23.39 1.35 16.79
#